data_AF-A0A1I3FYZ3-F1
#
_entry.id   AF-A0A1I3FYZ3-F1
#
_cell.length_a   1.000
_cell.length_b   1.000
_cell.length_c   1.000
_cell.angle_alpha   90.00
_cell.angle_beta   90.00
_cell.angle_gamma   90.00
#
_symmetry.space_group_name_H-M   'P 1'
#
loop_
_entity.id
_entity.type
_entity.pdbx_description
1 polymer ?
#
loop_
_entity_poly.entity_id
_entity_poly.type
_entity_poly.pdbx_seq_one_letter_code
_entity_poly.pdbx_strand_id
1 'polypeptide(L)'
;MYQRIVNEGHQLGNHTYSHDYEKIYQSPEAFIEDVEKLQDFLETSTGVRPEVFRFPAGSNNQIYRRVQQDNPYLMIEIKQLLREKELPYFDWNASSTDAAAVTLDTDIIIKNTLKHVAGHQNAIILFHDSAAKSTTVEALPTIIRRLESLGYHFDVLTPDSFYVHFNYLLF
;
A
#
# COMPACT_ATOMS: atom_id res chain seq x y z
N MET A 1 -9.61 -7.89 -14.39
CA MET A 1 -9.41 -6.64 -13.63
C MET A 1 -7.98 -6.13 -13.81
N TYR A 2 -6.95 -6.87 -13.40
CA TYR A 2 -5.54 -6.44 -13.51
C TYR A 2 -5.09 -6.02 -14.91
N GLN A 3 -5.45 -6.77 -15.97
CA GLN A 3 -5.15 -6.35 -17.33
C GLN A 3 -5.73 -4.97 -17.68
N ARG A 4 -6.93 -4.65 -17.16
CA ARG A 4 -7.55 -3.33 -17.37
C ARG A 4 -6.76 -2.24 -16.65
N ILE A 5 -6.34 -2.51 -15.41
CA ILE A 5 -5.49 -1.60 -14.62
C ILE A 5 -4.22 -1.25 -15.40
N VAL A 6 -3.53 -2.25 -15.95
CA VAL A 6 -2.32 -2.05 -16.78
C VAL A 6 -2.65 -1.29 -18.07
N ASN A 7 -3.68 -1.70 -18.81
CA ASN A 7 -4.03 -1.08 -20.10
C ASN A 7 -4.48 0.38 -19.97
N GLU A 8 -5.00 0.77 -18.81
CA GLU A 8 -5.38 2.16 -18.50
C GLU A 8 -4.18 3.00 -18.00
N GLY A 9 -2.98 2.41 -17.90
CA GLY A 9 -1.74 3.10 -17.54
C GLY A 9 -1.46 3.18 -16.03
N HIS A 10 -2.19 2.42 -15.21
CA HIS A 10 -1.96 2.37 -13.76
C HIS A 10 -0.85 1.39 -13.41
N GLN A 11 -0.11 1.67 -12.33
CA GLN A 11 0.91 0.78 -11.80
C GLN A 11 0.30 -0.37 -10.99
N LEU A 12 0.78 -1.60 -11.23
CA LEU A 12 0.59 -2.72 -10.32
C LEU A 12 1.68 -2.70 -9.24
N GLY A 13 1.25 -2.71 -7.98
CA GLY A 13 2.12 -2.93 -6.82
C GLY A 13 1.79 -4.27 -6.14
N ASN A 14 2.75 -4.82 -5.41
CA ASN A 14 2.59 -6.07 -4.66
C ASN A 14 2.17 -5.77 -3.21
N HIS A 15 1.17 -6.49 -2.70
CA HIS A 15 0.66 -6.35 -1.33
C HIS A 15 0.50 -7.71 -0.62
N THR A 16 1.36 -8.67 -1.00
CA THR A 16 1.27 -10.10 -0.69
C THR A 16 0.07 -10.80 -1.33
N TYR A 17 0.18 -12.09 -1.61
CA TYR A 17 -0.84 -12.87 -2.30
C TYR A 17 -2.06 -13.14 -1.42
N SER A 18 -1.85 -13.56 -0.17
CA SER A 18 -2.94 -14.03 0.69
C SER A 18 -3.53 -12.97 1.61
N HIS A 19 -2.75 -11.93 1.93
CA HIS A 19 -3.05 -10.96 2.98
C HIS A 19 -3.44 -11.64 4.33
N ASP A 20 -2.91 -12.84 4.59
CA ASP A 20 -3.18 -13.64 5.78
C ASP A 20 -2.02 -13.49 6.78
N TYR A 21 -2.21 -12.65 7.79
CA TYR A 21 -1.17 -12.33 8.78
C TYR A 21 -0.61 -13.56 9.49
N GLU A 22 -1.45 -14.56 9.76
CA GLU A 22 -1.05 -15.80 10.43
C GLU A 22 -0.16 -16.66 9.56
N LYS A 23 -0.10 -16.41 8.25
CA LYS A 23 0.80 -17.09 7.30
C LYS A 23 2.02 -16.25 6.96
N ILE A 24 1.79 -15.03 6.49
CA ILE A 24 2.87 -14.20 5.95
C ILE A 24 3.86 -13.77 7.03
N TYR A 25 3.46 -13.68 8.30
CA TYR A 25 4.34 -13.29 9.40
C TYR A 25 4.87 -14.47 10.23
N GLN A 26 4.80 -15.71 9.72
CA GLN A 26 5.39 -16.88 10.40
C GLN A 26 6.92 -16.86 10.34
N SER A 27 7.51 -16.52 9.20
CA SER A 27 8.95 -16.40 9.00
C SER A 27 9.26 -15.45 7.83
N PRO A 28 10.51 -14.97 7.67
CA PRO A 28 10.89 -14.19 6.52
C PRO A 28 10.66 -14.93 5.20
N GLU A 29 10.93 -16.24 5.16
CA GLU A 29 10.74 -17.09 3.99
C GLU A 29 9.26 -17.21 3.63
N ALA A 30 8.38 -17.42 4.61
CA ALA A 30 6.94 -17.49 4.40
C ALA A 30 6.39 -16.17 3.81
N PHE A 31 6.89 -15.03 4.29
CA PHE A 31 6.54 -13.73 3.73
C PHE A 31 6.96 -13.63 2.27
N ILE A 32 8.21 -13.96 1.97
CA ILE A 32 8.76 -13.85 0.61
C ILE A 32 8.10 -14.83 -0.35
N GLU A 33 7.76 -16.05 0.08
CA GLU A 33 7.00 -17.00 -0.73
C GLU A 33 5.64 -16.43 -1.13
N ASP A 34 4.92 -15.78 -0.19
CA ASP A 34 3.63 -15.15 -0.48
C ASP A 34 3.78 -13.91 -1.40
N VAL A 35 4.89 -13.18 -1.30
CA VAL A 35 5.24 -12.07 -2.22
C VAL A 35 5.51 -12.58 -3.63
N GLU A 36 6.40 -13.56 -3.79
CA GLU A 36 6.76 -14.14 -5.11
C GLU A 36 5.56 -14.79 -5.78
N LYS A 37 4.70 -15.44 -5.01
CA LYS A 37 3.46 -16.00 -5.54
C LYS A 37 2.56 -14.94 -6.20
N LEU A 38 2.47 -13.74 -5.62
CA LEU A 38 1.75 -12.64 -6.25
C LEU A 38 2.51 -12.05 -7.44
N GLN A 39 3.85 -11.96 -7.37
CA GLN A 39 4.67 -11.52 -8.50
C GLN A 39 4.40 -12.39 -9.74
N ASP A 40 4.51 -13.70 -9.58
CA ASP A 40 4.35 -14.67 -10.68
C ASP A 40 2.92 -14.70 -11.20
N PHE A 41 1.93 -14.58 -10.31
CA PHE A 41 0.53 -14.50 -10.71
C PHE A 41 0.24 -13.27 -11.57
N LEU A 42 0.73 -12.09 -11.18
CA LEU A 42 0.49 -10.85 -11.92
C LEU A 42 1.27 -10.82 -13.23
N GLU A 43 2.52 -11.28 -13.25
CA GLU A 43 3.32 -11.40 -14.48
C GLU A 43 2.67 -12.37 -15.48
N THR A 44 2.26 -13.55 -15.01
CA THR A 44 1.57 -14.54 -15.87
C THR A 44 0.23 -14.00 -16.40
N SER A 45 -0.51 -13.27 -15.57
CA SER A 45 -1.87 -12.81 -15.90
C SER A 45 -1.89 -11.52 -16.74
N THR A 46 -0.83 -10.72 -16.71
CA THR A 46 -0.83 -9.37 -17.29
C THR A 46 0.40 -9.03 -18.13
N GLY A 47 1.46 -9.84 -18.06
CA GLY A 47 2.78 -9.53 -18.63
C GLY A 47 3.58 -8.49 -17.83
N VAL A 48 3.07 -8.03 -16.68
CA VAL A 48 3.72 -7.03 -15.83
C VAL A 48 4.06 -7.64 -14.48
N ARG A 49 5.35 -7.65 -14.14
CA ARG A 49 5.84 -8.00 -12.81
C ARG A 49 5.91 -6.72 -11.95
N PRO A 50 5.21 -6.64 -10.80
CA PRO A 50 5.26 -5.47 -9.93
C PRO A 50 6.68 -5.09 -9.49
N GLU A 51 7.00 -3.80 -9.58
CA GLU A 51 8.30 -3.22 -9.19
C GLU A 51 8.25 -2.44 -7.87
N VAL A 52 7.05 -2.32 -7.27
CA VAL A 52 6.84 -1.63 -5.99
C VAL A 52 6.01 -2.49 -5.05
N PHE A 53 6.27 -2.36 -3.75
CA PHE A 53 5.62 -3.15 -2.71
C PHE A 53 4.96 -2.26 -1.65
N ARG A 54 3.95 -2.79 -0.96
CA ARG A 54 3.45 -2.22 0.30
C ARG A 54 3.26 -3.35 1.32
N PHE A 55 3.73 -3.13 2.54
CA PHE A 55 3.50 -4.07 3.64
C PHE A 55 2.02 -4.10 4.02
N PRO A 56 1.41 -5.28 4.17
CA PRO A 56 0.14 -5.43 4.85
C PRO A 56 0.20 -4.84 6.27
N ALA A 57 -0.74 -3.95 6.60
CA ALA A 57 -0.76 -3.12 7.82
C ALA A 57 0.38 -2.08 7.99
N GLY A 58 1.21 -1.84 6.97
CA GLY A 58 2.30 -0.86 6.99
C GLY A 58 3.63 -1.42 7.52
N SER A 59 4.74 -0.79 7.16
CA SER A 59 6.09 -1.35 7.39
C SER A 59 6.56 -1.35 8.85
N ASN A 60 5.87 -0.64 9.75
CA ASN A 60 6.14 -0.58 11.18
C ASN A 60 5.13 -1.39 12.02
N ASN A 61 4.26 -2.17 11.38
CA ASN A 61 3.23 -2.93 12.07
C ASN A 61 3.85 -3.87 13.12
N GLN A 62 3.11 -4.09 14.20
CA GLN A 62 3.49 -5.00 15.29
C GLN A 62 2.62 -6.26 15.28
N ILE A 63 1.82 -6.48 14.22
CA ILE A 63 0.91 -7.62 14.12
C ILE A 63 1.71 -8.92 14.14
N TYR A 64 2.89 -8.92 13.51
CA TYR A 64 3.80 -10.05 13.49
C TYR A 64 4.11 -10.61 14.89
N ARG A 65 4.13 -9.77 15.94
CA ARG A 65 4.41 -10.23 17.31
C ARG A 65 3.35 -11.16 17.87
N ARG A 66 2.14 -11.20 17.30
CA ARG A 66 1.09 -12.15 17.69
C ARG A 66 1.35 -13.53 17.11
N VAL A 67 1.96 -13.58 15.93
CA VAL A 67 2.20 -14.79 15.12
C VAL A 67 3.57 -15.39 15.45
N GLN A 68 4.59 -14.54 15.48
CA GLN A 68 5.98 -14.91 15.69
C GLN A 68 6.54 -14.15 16.90
N GLN A 69 6.43 -14.77 18.07
CA GLN A 69 6.83 -14.19 19.35
C GLN A 69 8.33 -14.31 19.62
N ASP A 70 8.98 -15.31 19.01
CA ASP A 70 10.38 -15.66 19.29
C ASP A 70 11.38 -14.91 18.42
N ASN A 71 10.91 -14.26 17.34
CA ASN A 71 11.74 -13.47 16.43
C ASN A 71 11.37 -11.98 16.46
N PRO A 72 12.01 -11.16 17.32
CA PRO A 72 11.77 -9.73 17.35
C PRO A 72 12.29 -8.99 16.10
N TYR A 73 13.19 -9.62 15.33
CA TYR A 73 13.85 -9.05 14.15
C TYR A 73 13.15 -9.37 12.83
N LEU A 74 12.04 -10.11 12.85
CA LEU A 74 11.33 -10.58 11.66
C LEU A 74 11.13 -9.48 10.60
N MET A 75 10.65 -8.30 10.99
CA MET A 75 10.41 -7.21 10.05
C MET A 75 11.70 -6.63 9.45
N ILE A 76 12.82 -6.69 10.17
CA ILE A 76 14.14 -6.27 9.65
C ILE A 76 14.62 -7.27 8.61
N GLU A 77 14.50 -8.57 8.90
CA GLU A 77 14.87 -9.66 7.99
C GLU A 77 14.03 -9.62 6.71
N ILE A 78 12.71 -9.45 6.82
CA ILE A 78 11.83 -9.29 5.65
C ILE A 78 12.23 -8.08 4.81
N LYS A 79 12.50 -6.92 5.44
CA LYS A 79 12.95 -5.71 4.73
C LYS A 79 14.28 -5.93 4.02
N GLN A 80 15.18 -6.71 4.61
CA GLN A 80 16.45 -7.07 3.98
C GLN A 80 16.21 -7.97 2.76
N LEU A 81 15.38 -9.01 2.87
CA LEU A 81 15.07 -9.89 1.74
C LEU A 81 14.39 -9.15 0.57
N LEU A 82 13.47 -8.21 0.87
CA LEU A 82 12.87 -7.36 -0.17
C LEU A 82 13.92 -6.46 -0.86
N ARG A 83 14.90 -5.94 -0.11
CA ARG A 83 16.01 -5.17 -0.66
C ARG A 83 16.90 -6.01 -1.56
N GLU A 84 17.24 -7.23 -1.15
CA GLU A 84 18.04 -8.18 -1.95
C GLU A 84 17.33 -8.57 -3.25
N LYS A 85 16.00 -8.49 -3.27
CA LYS A 85 15.14 -8.67 -4.45
C LYS A 85 14.89 -7.40 -5.25
N GLU A 86 15.53 -6.29 -4.90
CA GLU A 86 15.36 -4.99 -5.55
C GLU A 86 13.90 -4.52 -5.59
N LEU A 87 13.10 -4.90 -4.59
CA LEU A 87 11.68 -4.58 -4.50
C LEU A 87 11.43 -3.50 -3.42
N PRO A 88 11.48 -2.20 -3.77
CA PRO A 88 11.25 -1.12 -2.83
C PRO A 88 9.81 -1.12 -2.30
N TYR A 89 9.66 -0.72 -1.03
CA TYR A 89 8.35 -0.62 -0.40
C TYR A 89 7.94 0.83 -0.15
N PHE A 90 6.64 1.09 -0.11
CA PHE A 90 6.04 2.41 0.08
C PHE A 90 4.93 2.35 1.13
N ASP A 91 5.08 3.10 2.21
CA ASP A 91 3.99 3.42 3.14
C ASP A 91 3.19 4.63 2.62
N TRP A 92 2.55 5.40 3.50
CA TRP A 92 1.75 6.59 3.15
C TRP A 92 1.96 7.71 4.16
N ASN A 93 1.85 8.97 3.74
CA ASN A 93 1.85 10.14 4.65
C ASN A 93 0.49 10.84 4.72
N ALA A 94 -0.44 10.50 3.81
CA ALA A 94 -1.82 10.95 3.86
C ALA A 94 -2.78 9.75 3.90
N SER A 95 -3.81 9.83 4.73
CA SER A 95 -4.82 8.77 4.85
C SER A 95 -6.21 9.31 4.56
N SER A 96 -6.96 8.62 3.71
CA SER A 96 -8.39 8.89 3.51
C SER A 96 -9.25 8.45 4.70
N THR A 97 -8.69 7.61 5.59
CA THR A 97 -9.35 6.95 6.72
C THR A 97 -10.52 6.04 6.34
N ASP A 98 -10.68 5.71 5.07
CA ASP A 98 -11.75 4.85 4.56
C ASP A 98 -11.78 3.45 5.19
N ALA A 99 -10.66 2.96 5.73
CA ALA A 99 -10.57 1.72 6.48
C ALA A 99 -11.17 1.77 7.90
N ALA A 100 -11.55 2.96 8.42
CA ALA A 100 -12.04 3.10 9.79
C ALA A 100 -13.41 2.45 10.05
N ALA A 101 -14.19 2.19 9.00
CA ALA A 101 -15.48 1.51 9.06
C ALA A 101 -15.68 0.69 7.78
N VAL A 102 -16.67 -0.21 7.73
CA VAL A 102 -16.99 -0.97 6.50
C VAL A 102 -17.28 0.01 5.35
N THR A 103 -18.20 0.94 5.59
CA THR A 103 -18.49 2.10 4.73
C THR A 103 -18.27 3.37 5.55
N LEU A 104 -17.57 4.36 4.98
CA LEU A 104 -17.41 5.68 5.55
C LEU A 104 -18.09 6.70 4.65
N ASP A 105 -18.67 7.74 5.23
CA ASP A 105 -19.34 8.80 4.47
C ASP A 105 -18.37 9.50 3.50
N THR A 106 -18.86 9.77 2.29
CA THR A 106 -18.10 10.36 1.19
C THR A 106 -17.50 11.71 1.56
N ASP A 107 -18.21 12.57 2.31
CA ASP A 107 -17.70 13.88 2.72
C ASP A 107 -16.60 13.75 3.78
N ILE A 108 -16.67 12.72 4.63
CA ILE A 108 -15.60 12.43 5.60
C ILE A 108 -14.33 11.99 4.87
N ILE A 109 -14.44 11.12 3.86
CA ILE A 109 -13.32 10.68 3.03
C ILE A 109 -12.67 11.88 2.34
N ILE A 110 -13.46 12.73 1.68
CA ILE A 110 -12.98 13.94 1.01
C ILE A 110 -12.25 14.85 2.01
N LYS A 111 -12.88 15.15 3.14
CA LYS A 111 -12.33 16.04 4.17
C LYS A 111 -11.02 15.50 4.73
N ASN A 112 -10.94 14.23 5.07
CA ASN A 112 -9.76 13.63 5.68
C ASN A 112 -8.60 13.55 4.70
N THR A 113 -8.86 13.17 3.44
CA THR A 113 -7.84 13.20 2.38
C THR A 113 -7.25 14.60 2.21
N LEU A 114 -8.09 15.61 1.98
CA LEU A 114 -7.59 16.99 1.76
C LEU A 114 -6.85 17.54 2.97
N LYS A 115 -7.34 17.25 4.18
CA LYS A 115 -6.68 17.66 5.44
C LYS A 115 -5.29 17.04 5.57
N HIS A 116 -5.15 15.75 5.29
CA HIS A 116 -3.86 15.07 5.44
C HIS A 116 -2.86 15.42 4.32
N VAL A 117 -3.33 15.72 3.11
CA VAL A 117 -2.46 16.16 2.01
C VAL A 117 -1.90 17.57 2.22
N ALA A 118 -2.68 18.48 2.82
CA ALA A 118 -2.34 19.91 2.92
C ALA A 118 -0.97 20.24 3.59
N GLY A 119 -0.40 19.32 4.36
CA GLY A 119 0.91 19.47 4.99
C GLY A 119 2.10 18.97 4.17
N HIS A 120 1.88 18.50 2.94
CA HIS A 120 2.87 17.76 2.17
C HIS A 120 3.02 18.30 0.74
N GLN A 121 4.27 18.60 0.35
CA GLN A 121 4.60 18.89 -1.05
C GLN A 121 4.42 17.66 -1.94
N ASN A 122 4.79 16.48 -1.43
CA ASN A 122 4.56 15.19 -2.06
C ASN A 122 3.76 14.30 -1.11
N ALA A 123 2.65 13.75 -1.58
CA ALA A 123 1.77 12.91 -0.78
C ALA A 123 1.58 11.53 -1.40
N ILE A 124 1.77 10.48 -0.61
CA ILE A 124 1.29 9.13 -0.91
C ILE A 124 0.02 8.94 -0.08
N ILE A 125 -1.11 8.81 -0.77
CA ILE A 125 -2.44 8.75 -0.15
C ILE A 125 -2.91 7.29 -0.06
N LEU A 126 -3.33 6.85 1.12
CA LEU A 126 -3.93 5.53 1.31
C LEU A 126 -5.45 5.54 1.08
N PHE A 127 -5.89 4.66 0.19
CA PHE A 127 -7.29 4.28 -0.07
C PHE A 127 -7.40 2.76 -0.19
N HIS A 128 -8.63 2.25 -0.17
CA HIS A 128 -8.99 0.85 -0.34
C HIS A 128 -10.12 0.71 -1.38
N ASP A 129 -10.04 -0.32 -2.22
CA ASP A 129 -10.96 -0.60 -3.32
C ASP A 129 -11.73 -1.91 -3.15
N SER A 130 -11.80 -2.45 -1.92
CA SER A 130 -12.59 -3.64 -1.65
C SER A 130 -14.07 -3.41 -1.95
N ALA A 131 -14.84 -4.47 -2.24
CA ALA A 131 -16.23 -4.35 -2.70
C ALA A 131 -17.15 -3.53 -1.78
N ALA A 132 -16.83 -3.43 -0.49
CA ALA A 132 -17.57 -2.62 0.48
C ALA A 132 -17.23 -1.11 0.45
N LYS A 133 -16.23 -0.68 -0.33
CA LYS A 133 -15.70 0.70 -0.36
C LYS A 133 -16.29 1.56 -1.49
N SER A 134 -17.58 1.40 -1.79
CA SER A 134 -18.24 2.17 -2.86
C SER A 134 -18.14 3.69 -2.64
N THR A 135 -18.26 4.16 -1.40
CA THR A 135 -18.15 5.59 -1.06
C THR A 135 -16.76 6.17 -1.29
N THR A 136 -15.71 5.33 -1.31
CA THR A 136 -14.36 5.76 -1.71
C THR A 136 -14.33 6.09 -3.19
N VAL A 137 -14.93 5.23 -4.02
CA VAL A 137 -15.05 5.46 -5.48
C VAL A 137 -15.86 6.74 -5.76
N GLU A 138 -16.93 6.97 -5.02
CA GLU A 138 -17.76 8.19 -5.13
C GLU A 138 -17.00 9.48 -4.73
N ALA A 139 -16.08 9.39 -3.77
CA ALA A 139 -15.27 10.52 -3.30
C ALA A 139 -14.19 10.96 -4.31
N LEU A 140 -13.62 10.02 -5.07
CA LEU A 140 -12.44 10.24 -5.90
C LEU A 140 -12.58 11.42 -6.89
N PRO A 141 -13.68 11.59 -7.65
CA PRO A 141 -13.80 12.72 -8.58
C PRO A 141 -13.67 14.08 -7.90
N THR A 142 -14.21 14.24 -6.70
CA THR A 142 -14.10 15.49 -5.94
C THR A 142 -12.70 15.69 -5.39
N ILE A 143 -12.07 14.62 -4.88
CA ILE A 143 -10.70 14.66 -4.37
C ILE A 143 -9.73 15.08 -5.48
N ILE A 144 -9.82 14.45 -6.66
CA ILE A 144 -8.95 14.74 -7.81
C ILE A 144 -9.07 16.21 -8.21
N ARG A 145 -10.29 16.70 -8.48
CA ARG A 145 -10.51 18.11 -8.87
C ARG A 145 -10.00 19.10 -7.82
N ARG A 146 -10.18 18.79 -6.54
CA ARG A 146 -9.72 19.67 -5.44
C ARG A 146 -8.20 19.70 -5.36
N LEU A 147 -7.53 18.57 -5.45
CA LEU A 147 -6.07 18.50 -5.43
C LEU A 147 -5.46 19.17 -6.67
N GLU A 148 -6.02 18.96 -7.87
CA GLU A 148 -5.61 19.67 -9.09
C GLU A 148 -5.78 21.19 -8.94
N SER A 149 -6.88 21.66 -8.35
CA SER A 149 -7.11 23.09 -8.12
C SER A 149 -6.12 23.72 -7.13
N LEU A 150 -5.48 22.90 -6.29
CA LEU A 150 -4.42 23.29 -5.37
C LEU A 150 -3.03 23.20 -6.01
N GLY A 151 -2.93 22.79 -7.28
CA GLY A 151 -1.67 22.68 -8.01
C GLY A 151 -0.96 21.33 -7.88
N TYR A 152 -1.62 20.31 -7.32
CA TYR A 152 -1.06 18.95 -7.32
C TYR A 152 -1.22 18.28 -8.69
N HIS A 153 -0.27 17.40 -8.99
CA HIS A 153 -0.33 16.46 -10.10
C HIS A 153 -0.35 15.04 -9.55
N PHE A 154 -0.99 14.13 -10.27
CA PHE A 154 -1.04 12.72 -9.93
C PHE A 154 -0.07 11.95 -10.81
N ASP A 155 0.66 11.03 -10.20
CA ASP A 155 1.59 10.15 -10.88
C ASP A 155 1.49 8.75 -10.29
N VAL A 156 2.02 7.76 -11.00
CA VAL A 156 2.14 6.38 -10.53
C VAL A 156 3.42 6.21 -9.71
N LEU A 157 3.42 5.26 -8.79
CA LEU A 157 4.64 4.91 -8.06
C LEU A 157 5.58 4.07 -8.92
N THR A 158 6.84 4.45 -8.94
CA THR A 158 7.96 3.72 -9.54
C THR A 158 9.05 3.50 -8.49
N PRO A 159 10.05 2.63 -8.73
CA PRO A 159 11.16 2.43 -7.80
C PRO A 159 11.89 3.72 -7.38
N ASP A 160 11.93 4.73 -8.26
CA ASP A 160 12.63 6.02 -8.03
C ASP A 160 11.72 7.13 -7.48
N SER A 161 10.45 6.82 -7.21
CA SER A 161 9.49 7.80 -6.71
C SER A 161 9.84 8.31 -5.31
N PHE A 162 9.29 9.49 -4.97
CA PHE A 162 9.22 9.93 -3.57
C PHE A 162 8.62 8.81 -2.71
N TYR A 163 9.25 8.51 -1.58
CA TYR A 163 8.84 7.42 -0.70
C TYR A 163 8.57 7.90 0.73
N VAL A 164 7.70 7.16 1.40
CA VAL A 164 7.44 7.29 2.84
C VAL A 164 7.71 5.92 3.44
N HIS A 165 8.56 5.87 4.46
CA HIS A 165 8.73 4.69 5.31
C HIS A 165 8.38 5.05 6.74
N PHE A 166 7.53 4.25 7.36
CA PHE A 166 7.22 4.41 8.77
C PHE A 166 8.44 4.07 9.63
N ASN A 167 8.83 5.01 10.47
CA ASN A 167 9.83 4.75 11.49
C ASN A 167 9.21 3.93 12.62
N TYR A 168 9.99 3.01 13.19
CA TYR A 168 9.70 2.54 14.55
C TYR A 168 9.92 3.72 15.48
N LEU A 169 8.88 4.14 16.21
CA LEU A 169 9.12 4.85 17.45
C LEU A 169 9.71 3.79 18.38
N LEU A 170 11.03 3.85 18.56
CA LEU A 170 11.72 3.14 19.64
C LEU A 170 11.16 3.73 20.94
N PHE A 171 10.19 3.05 21.54
CA PHE A 171 9.74 3.31 22.91
C PHE A 171 10.42 2.30 23.84
#